data_AF-A0A7S4F9D2-F1
#
_entry.id   AF-A0A7S4F9D2-F1
#
_cell.length_a   1.000
_cell.length_b   1.000
_cell.length_c   1.000
_cell.angle_alpha   90.00
_cell.angle_beta   90.00
_cell.angle_gamma   90.00
#
_symmetry.space_group_name_H-M   'P 1'
#
loop_
_entity.id
_entity.type
_entity.pdbx_description
1 polymer ?
#
loop_
_entity_poly.entity_id
_entity_poly.type
_entity_poly.pdbx_seq_one_letter_code
_entity_poly.pdbx_strand_id
1 'polypeptide(L)'
;RYGGVDAALIWPTYTNLGIDHRNAYDMIEMLPGGLDELRRVIGVLHEEGVKALWPLMIWDGGTRLKQTSEEEAMASLLAATNADGVNGDTLHTMPRSFWSESFRYGRPTALQPELGGSIVSLPWTPLG
;
A
#
# COMPACT_ATOMS: atom_id res chain seq x y z
N ARG A 1 -24.45 -6.10 -15.10
CA ARG A 1 -23.31 -6.77 -15.76
C ARG A 1 -22.04 -6.35 -15.04
N TYR A 2 -21.03 -7.21 -14.97
CA TYR A 2 -19.74 -6.90 -14.36
C TYR A 2 -18.98 -5.86 -15.20
N GLY A 3 -18.44 -4.82 -14.56
CA GLY A 3 -17.78 -3.67 -15.21
C GLY A 3 -16.26 -3.79 -15.34
N GLY A 4 -15.65 -4.86 -14.83
CA GLY A 4 -14.21 -5.02 -14.74
C GLY A 4 -13.68 -4.83 -13.32
N VAL A 5 -12.35 -4.81 -13.18
CA VAL A 5 -11.62 -4.52 -11.94
C VAL A 5 -11.00 -3.15 -12.07
N ASP A 6 -11.29 -2.23 -11.15
CA ASP A 6 -10.64 -0.91 -11.13
C ASP A 6 -9.26 -0.96 -10.44
N ALA A 7 -9.12 -1.80 -9.42
CA ALA A 7 -7.90 -1.93 -8.64
C ALA A 7 -7.71 -3.34 -8.06
N ALA A 8 -6.44 -3.74 -7.89
CA ALA A 8 -6.03 -4.95 -7.20
C ALA A 8 -5.20 -4.60 -5.95
N LEU A 9 -5.56 -5.20 -4.82
CA LEU A 9 -4.77 -5.19 -3.59
C LEU A 9 -3.88 -6.43 -3.56
N ILE A 10 -2.57 -6.25 -3.60
CA ILE A 10 -1.61 -7.37 -3.55
C ILE A 10 -1.20 -7.57 -2.09
N TRP A 11 -1.57 -8.72 -1.51
CA TRP A 11 -1.48 -8.95 -0.08
C TRP A 11 -0.54 -10.13 0.27
N PRO A 12 0.77 -9.90 0.46
CA PRO A 12 1.70 -10.98 0.81
C PRO A 12 1.79 -11.28 2.31
N THR A 13 1.22 -10.43 3.18
CA THR A 13 1.36 -10.58 4.63
C THR A 13 0.55 -11.73 5.21
N TYR A 14 -0.60 -12.10 4.66
CA TYR A 14 -1.39 -13.23 5.15
C TYR A 14 -1.11 -14.52 4.34
N THR A 15 -0.83 -15.68 4.95
CA THR A 15 -0.75 -16.04 6.39
C THR A 15 0.67 -15.98 6.95
N ASN A 16 1.56 -15.17 6.36
CA ASN A 16 3.01 -15.29 6.55
C ASN A 16 3.58 -14.36 7.65
N LEU A 17 2.93 -13.24 7.96
CA LEU A 17 3.42 -12.24 8.91
C LEU A 17 3.47 -12.82 10.32
N GLY A 18 4.60 -12.66 11.00
CA GLY A 18 4.84 -13.20 12.34
C GLY A 18 5.40 -14.63 12.39
N ILE A 19 5.58 -15.32 11.24
CA ILE A 19 6.28 -16.62 11.21
C ILE A 19 7.78 -16.48 11.50
N ASP A 20 8.34 -15.32 11.17
CA ASP A 20 9.71 -14.92 11.47
C ASP A 20 9.76 -13.40 11.72
N HIS A 21 10.97 -12.84 11.76
CA HIS A 21 11.20 -11.45 12.13
C HIS A 21 10.90 -10.44 11.01
N ARG A 22 10.59 -10.87 9.78
CA ARG A 22 10.31 -9.96 8.66
C ARG A 22 9.00 -9.20 8.88
N ASN A 23 9.05 -7.89 8.62
CA ASN A 23 7.88 -7.03 8.64
C ASN A 23 7.15 -7.04 7.28
N ALA A 24 5.98 -6.38 7.22
CA ALA A 24 5.16 -6.34 6.00
C ALA A 24 5.90 -5.84 4.74
N TYR A 25 6.83 -4.89 4.89
CA TYR A 25 7.60 -4.32 3.78
C TYR A 25 8.66 -5.29 3.29
N ASP A 26 9.38 -5.94 4.20
CA ASP A 26 10.33 -7.01 3.86
C ASP A 26 9.64 -8.09 3.02
N MET A 27 8.41 -8.46 3.40
CA MET A 27 7.65 -9.49 2.69
C MET A 27 7.25 -9.07 1.27
N ILE A 28 6.97 -7.79 1.05
CA ILE A 28 6.72 -7.25 -0.29
C ILE A 28 8.03 -7.24 -1.09
N GLU A 29 9.09 -6.65 -0.54
CA GLU A 29 10.39 -6.52 -1.20
C GLU A 29 11.05 -7.86 -1.56
N MET A 30 10.75 -8.92 -0.79
CA MET A 30 11.27 -10.27 -0.99
C MET A 30 10.38 -11.15 -1.87
N LEU A 31 9.29 -10.63 -2.44
CA LEU A 31 8.55 -11.37 -3.47
C LEU A 31 9.49 -11.76 -4.63
N PRO A 32 9.28 -12.91 -5.29
CA PRO A 32 10.18 -13.39 -6.34
C PRO A 32 10.45 -12.33 -7.41
N GLY A 33 11.74 -12.08 -7.68
CA GLY A 33 12.19 -11.04 -8.62
C GLY A 33 12.36 -9.65 -8.01
N GLY A 34 11.97 -9.43 -6.76
CA GLY A 34 12.17 -8.18 -6.02
C GLY A 34 11.42 -7.00 -6.62
N LEU A 35 11.84 -5.78 -6.25
CA LEU A 35 11.16 -4.53 -6.61
C LEU A 35 11.05 -4.29 -8.12
N ASP A 36 12.06 -4.68 -8.90
CA ASP A 36 12.06 -4.51 -10.37
C ASP A 36 10.98 -5.37 -11.03
N GLU A 37 10.84 -6.61 -10.59
CA GLU A 37 9.80 -7.50 -11.11
C GLU A 37 8.41 -7.08 -10.63
N LEU A 38 8.28 -6.62 -9.38
CA LEU A 38 7.01 -6.04 -8.90
C LEU A 38 6.60 -4.82 -9.72
N ARG A 39 7.54 -3.96 -10.07
CA ARG A 39 7.29 -2.83 -10.97
C ARG A 39 6.79 -3.30 -12.34
N ARG A 40 7.39 -4.37 -12.89
CA ARG A 40 6.95 -4.96 -14.16
C ARG A 40 5.53 -5.52 -14.06
N VAL A 41 5.20 -6.25 -12.99
CA VAL A 41 3.87 -6.81 -12.73
C VAL A 41 2.82 -5.70 -12.62
N ILE A 42 3.12 -4.62 -11.89
CA ILE A 42 2.24 -3.45 -11.80
C ILE A 42 2.09 -2.77 -13.17
N GLY A 43 3.15 -2.71 -13.98
CA GLY A 43 3.06 -2.26 -15.37
C GLY A 43 2.05 -3.05 -16.19
N VAL A 44 2.02 -4.38 -16.06
CA VAL A 44 1.02 -5.23 -16.72
C VAL A 44 -0.40 -4.93 -16.22
N LEU A 45 -0.59 -4.69 -14.92
CA LEU A 45 -1.90 -4.26 -14.40
C LEU A 45 -2.31 -2.91 -15.02
N HIS A 46 -1.38 -1.97 -15.13
CA HIS A 46 -1.62 -0.65 -15.71
C HIS A 46 -1.97 -0.73 -17.20
N GLU A 47 -1.36 -1.65 -17.96
CA GLU A 47 -1.70 -1.91 -19.38
C GLU A 47 -3.17 -2.35 -19.55
N GLU A 48 -3.71 -3.07 -18.57
CA GLU A 48 -5.11 -3.49 -18.50
C GLU A 48 -6.04 -2.46 -17.83
N GLY A 49 -5.51 -1.28 -17.47
CA GLY A 49 -6.26 -0.22 -16.80
C GLY A 49 -6.55 -0.47 -15.31
N VAL A 50 -5.92 -1.49 -14.71
CA VAL A 50 -6.11 -1.88 -13.30
C VAL A 50 -5.07 -1.18 -12.43
N LYS A 51 -5.52 -0.55 -11.34
CA LYS A 51 -4.65 0.09 -10.34
C LYS A 51 -4.10 -0.91 -9.32
N ALA A 52 -2.96 -0.60 -8.70
CA ALA A 52 -2.33 -1.48 -7.70
C ALA A 52 -2.23 -0.81 -6.32
N LEU A 53 -2.65 -1.54 -5.29
CA LEU A 53 -2.57 -1.12 -3.89
C LEU A 53 -1.66 -2.04 -3.07
N TRP A 54 -0.94 -1.47 -2.10
CA TRP A 54 -0.24 -2.20 -1.05
C TRP A 54 -0.97 -2.11 0.29
N PRO A 55 -0.91 -3.15 1.14
CA PRO A 55 -1.58 -3.14 2.43
C PRO A 55 -0.69 -2.51 3.51
N LEU A 56 -1.27 -1.72 4.41
CA LEU A 56 -0.61 -1.09 5.56
C LEU A 56 -1.05 -1.78 6.86
N MET A 57 -0.13 -2.45 7.53
CA MET A 57 -0.36 -3.16 8.80
C MET A 57 0.09 -2.30 10.01
N ILE A 58 -0.59 -1.19 10.31
CA ILE A 58 -0.11 -0.27 11.37
C ILE A 58 -0.12 -0.90 12.78
N TRP A 59 -0.89 -1.96 12.96
CA TRP A 59 -0.99 -2.71 14.22
C TRP A 59 0.19 -3.67 14.43
N ASP A 60 1.04 -3.91 13.41
CA ASP A 60 2.18 -4.81 13.55
C ASP A 60 3.30 -4.17 14.39
N GLY A 61 3.32 -4.54 15.66
CA GLY A 61 4.43 -4.28 16.58
C GLY A 61 5.26 -5.52 16.92
N GLY A 62 5.01 -6.66 16.25
CA GLY A 62 5.61 -7.96 16.59
C GLY A 62 6.83 -8.33 15.76
N THR A 63 7.01 -7.67 14.61
CA THR A 63 8.11 -7.95 13.67
C THR A 63 9.27 -6.96 13.81
N ARG A 64 10.30 -7.08 12.98
CA ARG A 64 11.47 -6.19 12.99
C ARG A 64 11.06 -4.73 12.79
N LEU A 65 11.50 -3.89 13.73
CA LEU A 65 11.34 -2.44 13.67
C LEU A 65 11.98 -1.85 12.42
N LYS A 66 11.23 -0.94 11.78
CA LYS A 66 11.69 -0.15 10.66
C LYS A 66 12.58 0.99 11.14
N GLN A 67 13.48 1.46 10.29
CA GLN A 67 14.33 2.62 10.55
C GLN A 67 13.66 3.95 10.15
N THR A 68 12.61 3.87 9.33
CA THR A 68 11.83 4.99 8.81
C THR A 68 10.42 4.97 9.39
N SER A 69 9.68 6.08 9.24
CA SER A 69 8.26 6.10 9.58
C SER A 69 7.45 5.23 8.60
N GLU A 70 6.22 4.87 8.98
CA GLU A 70 5.31 4.14 8.09
C GLU A 70 5.03 4.92 6.79
N GLU A 71 4.86 6.24 6.89
CA GLU A 71 4.60 7.09 5.74
C GLU A 71 5.77 7.09 4.76
N GLU A 72 7.00 7.20 5.26
CA GLU A 72 8.20 7.20 4.43
C GLU A 72 8.43 5.81 3.80
N ALA A 73 8.31 4.74 4.59
CA ALA A 73 8.43 3.36 4.09
C ALA A 73 7.42 3.08 2.98
N MET A 74 6.15 3.43 3.20
CA MET A 74 5.08 3.22 2.22
C MET A 74 5.25 4.09 0.98
N ALA A 75 5.58 5.38 1.13
CA ALA A 75 5.78 6.27 -0.01
C ALA A 75 6.97 5.84 -0.88
N SER A 76 8.06 5.37 -0.25
CA SER A 76 9.23 4.79 -0.92
C SER A 76 8.88 3.49 -1.65
N LEU A 77 8.14 2.58 -1.00
CA LEU A 77 7.71 1.31 -1.61
C LEU A 77 6.86 1.56 -2.86
N LEU A 78 5.86 2.44 -2.77
CA LEU A 78 5.06 2.84 -3.93
C LEU A 78 5.97 3.37 -5.06
N ALA A 79 7.11 4.01 -4.74
CA ALA A 79 8.03 4.67 -5.69
C ALA A 79 8.78 3.65 -6.50
N ALA A 80 9.35 2.70 -5.78
CA ALA A 80 10.02 1.57 -6.37
C ALA A 80 9.07 0.78 -7.29
N THR A 81 7.89 0.43 -6.81
CA THR A 81 7.00 -0.50 -7.53
C THR A 81 6.06 0.18 -8.54
N ASN A 82 5.98 1.51 -8.56
CA ASN A 82 4.98 2.26 -9.34
C ASN A 82 3.51 1.94 -8.95
N ALA A 83 3.26 1.51 -7.71
CA ALA A 83 1.89 1.27 -7.24
C ALA A 83 1.14 2.59 -6.97
N ASP A 84 -0.19 2.53 -7.02
CA ASP A 84 -1.08 3.70 -7.03
C ASP A 84 -1.59 4.09 -5.64
N GLY A 85 -1.61 3.16 -4.68
CA GLY A 85 -2.30 3.41 -3.43
C GLY A 85 -2.04 2.43 -2.29
N VAL A 86 -2.75 2.70 -1.20
CA VAL A 86 -2.61 1.99 0.08
C VAL A 86 -3.99 1.59 0.59
N ASN A 87 -4.12 0.33 0.99
CA ASN A 87 -5.22 -0.16 1.82
C ASN A 87 -4.78 -0.14 3.29
N GLY A 88 -5.52 0.56 4.14
CA GLY A 88 -5.29 0.64 5.58
C GLY A 88 -6.04 -0.48 6.31
N ASP A 89 -5.35 -1.57 6.61
CA ASP A 89 -5.92 -2.71 7.32
C ASP A 89 -6.34 -2.34 8.73
N THR A 90 -7.55 -2.74 9.11
CA THR A 90 -8.25 -2.39 10.36
C THR A 90 -8.47 -0.90 10.59
N LEU A 91 -8.20 -0.03 9.60
CA LEU A 91 -8.28 1.41 9.76
C LEU A 91 -9.67 1.95 9.42
N HIS A 92 -10.22 2.75 10.33
CA HIS A 92 -11.40 3.58 10.07
C HIS A 92 -11.09 4.80 9.19
N THR A 93 -9.88 5.35 9.29
CA THR A 93 -9.44 6.47 8.45
C THR A 93 -7.97 6.32 8.15
N MET A 94 -7.52 6.82 7.01
CA MET A 94 -6.11 6.95 6.70
C MET A 94 -5.58 8.29 7.22
N PRO A 95 -4.46 8.32 7.97
CA PRO A 95 -3.89 9.57 8.45
C PRO A 95 -3.48 10.49 7.30
N ARG A 96 -3.72 11.81 7.44
CA ARG A 96 -3.33 12.82 6.45
C ARG A 96 -1.81 12.87 6.19
N SER A 97 -1.00 12.36 7.12
CA SER A 97 0.45 12.25 6.96
C SER A 97 0.84 11.41 5.75
N PHE A 98 0.15 10.29 5.48
CA PHE A 98 0.40 9.45 4.30
C PHE A 98 0.18 10.23 2.99
N TRP A 99 -0.91 11.01 2.93
CA TRP A 99 -1.20 11.87 1.78
C TRP A 99 -0.13 12.95 1.61
N SER A 100 0.27 13.58 2.71
CA SER A 100 1.27 14.66 2.68
C SER A 100 2.65 14.16 2.27
N GLU A 101 3.05 12.98 2.75
CA GLU A 101 4.33 12.34 2.40
C GLU A 101 4.37 11.94 0.92
N SER A 102 3.24 11.53 0.33
CA SER A 102 3.17 11.16 -1.08
C SER A 102 3.66 12.26 -2.04
N PHE A 103 3.45 13.54 -1.68
CA PHE A 103 3.93 14.68 -2.48
C PHE A 103 5.45 14.80 -2.53
N ARG A 104 6.18 14.33 -1.51
CA ARG A 104 7.66 14.31 -1.54
C ARG A 104 8.21 13.37 -2.59
N TYR A 105 7.40 12.38 -3.00
CA TYR A 105 7.70 11.41 -4.05
C TYR A 105 7.04 11.77 -5.39
N GLY A 106 6.47 12.99 -5.50
CA GLY A 106 5.97 13.54 -6.75
C GLY A 106 4.66 12.93 -7.26
N ARG A 107 3.94 12.15 -6.44
CA ARG A 107 2.67 11.55 -6.85
C ARG A 107 1.67 11.43 -5.71
N PRO A 108 0.44 11.96 -5.87
CA PRO A 108 -0.61 11.73 -4.90
C PRO A 108 -1.00 10.25 -4.83
N THR A 109 -1.00 9.69 -3.62
CA THR A 109 -1.30 8.27 -3.39
C THR A 109 -2.79 8.07 -3.08
N ALA A 110 -3.43 7.09 -3.70
CA ALA A 110 -4.81 6.74 -3.34
C ALA A 110 -4.83 6.06 -1.95
N LEU A 111 -5.66 6.55 -1.04
CA LEU A 111 -5.73 6.05 0.34
C LEU A 111 -7.12 5.46 0.60
N GLN A 112 -7.18 4.19 0.97
CA GLN A 112 -8.41 3.46 1.25
C GLN A 112 -8.39 2.84 2.67
N PRO A 113 -9.16 3.38 3.62
CA PRO A 113 -9.34 2.75 4.93
C PRO A 113 -10.28 1.53 4.84
N GLU A 114 -9.89 0.37 5.40
CA GLU A 114 -10.68 -0.86 5.34
C GLU A 114 -12.08 -0.70 5.95
N LEU A 115 -12.20 -0.01 7.08
CA LEU A 115 -13.44 0.09 7.85
C LEU A 115 -14.37 1.22 7.38
N GLY A 116 -14.29 1.56 6.09
CA GLY A 116 -15.29 2.38 5.39
C GLY A 116 -15.10 3.90 5.42
N GLY A 117 -14.05 4.40 6.08
CA GLY A 117 -13.69 5.82 6.00
C GLY A 117 -14.53 6.76 6.87
N SER A 118 -14.33 8.06 6.66
CA SER A 118 -15.06 9.13 7.33
C SER A 118 -15.21 10.34 6.42
N ILE A 119 -16.35 11.04 6.52
CA ILE A 119 -16.57 12.29 5.78
C ILE A 119 -15.48 13.34 6.05
N VAL A 120 -14.88 13.30 7.24
CA VAL A 120 -13.80 14.21 7.64
C VAL A 120 -12.51 13.95 6.85
N SER A 121 -12.26 12.70 6.45
CA SER A 121 -11.04 12.32 5.72
C SER A 121 -11.14 12.41 4.20
N LEU A 122 -12.35 12.61 3.65
CA LEU A 122 -12.60 12.76 2.20
C LEU A 122 -11.63 13.69 1.48
N PRO A 123 -11.15 14.83 2.04
CA PRO A 123 -10.22 15.69 1.33
C PRO A 123 -8.86 15.05 1.00
N TRP A 124 -8.51 13.91 1.62
CA TRP A 124 -7.25 13.19 1.38
C TRP A 124 -7.39 11.66 1.28
N THR A 125 -8.59 11.08 1.40
CA THR A 125 -8.85 9.66 1.21
C THR A 125 -9.77 9.42 -0.01
N PRO A 126 -9.22 9.41 -1.23
CA PRO A 126 -10.03 9.38 -2.45
C PRO A 126 -10.75 8.04 -2.71
N LEU A 127 -10.45 7.00 -1.92
CA LEU A 127 -11.04 5.65 -2.04
C LEU A 127 -11.86 5.23 -0.81
N GLY A 128 -12.21 6.17 0.09
CA GLY A 128 -13.01 5.89 1.29
C GLY A 128 -14.01 6.97 1.60
#